data_AF-A0A4P7DTZ8-F1
#
_entry.id   AF-A0A4P7DTZ8-F1
#
_cell.length_a   1.000
_cell.length_b   1.000
_cell.length_c   1.000
_cell.angle_alpha   90.00
_cell.angle_beta   90.00
_cell.angle_gamma   90.00
#
_symmetry.space_group_name_H-M   'P 1'
#
loop_
_entity.id
_entity.type
_entity.pdbx_description
1 polymer ?
#
loop_
_entity_poly.entity_id
_entity_poly.type
_entity_poly.pdbx_seq_one_letter_code
_entity_poly.pdbx_strand_id
1 'polypeptide(L)'
;MNYNYLKFLFACILVFSGSAILKAQDSTALKTDSITFESQRARVNKLLNERSAKFGDYDSSLTKKTGVFGLFKTKGDMQKSIDILRNIVINDNHIFIETRKLLDLKDAQSERYQKLAAEYDQQVSAYMKTINKLQQENDKLRGDISNLENSDQGNDNKLFIAIVIILGLVISVIYLYLKQKPKKLTV
;
A
#
# COMPACT_ATOMS: atom_id res chain seq x y z
N MET A 1 -29.90 30.58 -2.94
CA MET A 1 -29.24 29.26 -3.01
C MET A 1 -30.11 28.28 -2.21
N ASN A 2 -30.69 27.28 -2.85
CA ASN A 2 -31.86 26.54 -2.34
C ASN A 2 -31.51 25.65 -1.13
N TYR A 3 -32.26 25.78 -0.03
CA TYR A 3 -32.08 25.06 1.24
C TYR A 3 -32.08 23.52 1.09
N ASN A 4 -32.76 23.01 0.06
CA ASN A 4 -32.79 21.59 -0.27
C ASN A 4 -31.45 21.05 -0.81
N TYR A 5 -30.66 21.86 -1.50
CA TYR A 5 -29.32 21.46 -1.95
C TYR A 5 -28.35 21.31 -0.78
N LEU A 6 -28.47 22.17 0.24
CA LEU A 6 -27.61 22.12 1.42
C LEU A 6 -27.86 20.85 2.27
N LYS A 7 -29.12 20.43 2.40
CA LYS A 7 -29.48 19.16 3.06
C LYS A 7 -28.98 17.93 2.31
N PHE A 8 -29.04 17.96 0.97
CA PHE A 8 -28.54 16.87 0.14
C PHE A 8 -27.01 16.73 0.23
N LEU A 9 -26.29 17.85 0.23
CA LEU A 9 -24.84 17.89 0.38
C LEU A 9 -24.40 17.37 1.76
N PHE A 10 -25.13 17.73 2.82
CA PHE A 10 -24.87 17.25 4.18
C PHE A 10 -25.14 15.73 4.33
N ALA A 11 -26.20 15.22 3.69
CA ALA A 11 -26.50 13.80 3.65
C ALA A 11 -25.42 12.98 2.92
N CYS A 12 -24.90 13.50 1.79
CA CYS A 12 -23.78 12.87 1.07
C CYS A 12 -22.48 12.82 1.90
N ILE A 13 -22.18 13.87 2.66
CA ILE A 13 -20.99 13.92 3.52
C ILE A 13 -21.10 12.89 4.67
N LEU A 14 -22.28 12.74 5.28
CA LEU A 14 -22.49 11.75 6.34
C LEU A 14 -22.37 10.31 5.83
N VAL A 15 -22.90 10.00 4.65
CA VAL A 15 -22.76 8.66 4.04
C VAL A 15 -21.32 8.36 3.64
N PHE A 16 -20.59 9.37 3.12
CA PHE A 16 -19.18 9.21 2.76
C PHE A 16 -18.29 9.01 4.01
N SER A 17 -18.53 9.77 5.08
CA SER A 17 -17.77 9.63 6.34
C SER A 17 -18.04 8.31 7.07
N GLY A 18 -19.27 7.77 7.00
CA GLY A 18 -19.61 6.47 7.62
C GLY A 18 -18.92 5.26 6.97
N SER A 19 -18.65 5.32 5.67
CA SER A 19 -17.97 4.24 4.94
C SER A 19 -16.45 4.18 5.17
N ALA A 20 -15.83 5.28 5.60
CA ALA A 20 -14.40 5.33 5.93
C ALA A 20 -14.06 4.58 7.24
N ILE A 21 -15.00 4.49 8.18
CA ILE A 21 -14.79 3.87 9.51
C ILE A 21 -14.72 2.33 9.40
N LEU A 22 -15.37 1.73 8.40
CA LEU A 22 -15.42 0.27 8.22
C LEU A 22 -14.15 -0.34 7.59
N LYS A 23 -13.22 0.46 7.06
CA LYS A 23 -11.99 -0.04 6.42
C LYS A 23 -10.77 -0.15 7.35
N ALA A 24 -10.91 0.16 8.64
CA ALA A 24 -9.80 0.12 9.60
C ALA A 24 -9.45 -1.28 10.15
N GLN A 25 -9.93 -2.37 9.53
CA GLN A 25 -9.92 -3.71 10.14
C GLN A 25 -8.60 -4.50 9.96
N ASP A 26 -7.67 -4.01 9.15
CA ASP A 26 -6.47 -4.75 8.74
C ASP A 26 -5.34 -4.79 9.80
N SER A 27 -5.37 -3.87 10.77
CA SER A 27 -4.35 -3.81 11.85
C SER A 27 -4.52 -4.88 12.93
N THR A 28 -5.64 -5.61 12.94
CA THR A 28 -5.99 -6.56 14.01
C THR A 28 -5.16 -7.84 13.93
N ALA A 29 -4.87 -8.32 12.71
CA ALA A 29 -4.05 -9.50 12.48
C ALA A 29 -2.59 -9.28 12.92
N LEU A 30 -2.00 -8.14 12.55
CA LEU A 30 -0.62 -7.80 12.92
C LEU A 30 -0.42 -7.65 14.44
N LYS A 31 -1.40 -7.07 15.14
CA LYS A 31 -1.38 -6.95 16.60
C LYS A 31 -1.51 -8.32 17.29
N THR A 32 -2.33 -9.21 16.74
CA THR A 32 -2.56 -10.55 17.30
C THR A 32 -1.31 -11.44 17.16
N ASP A 33 -0.63 -11.35 16.02
CA ASP A 33 0.62 -12.10 15.78
C ASP A 33 1.76 -11.61 16.69
N SER A 34 1.87 -10.29 16.90
CA SER A 34 2.84 -9.70 17.84
C SER A 34 2.62 -10.17 19.28
N ILE A 35 1.35 -10.24 19.74
CA ILE A 35 1.00 -10.77 21.07
C ILE A 35 1.40 -12.25 21.18
N THR A 36 1.19 -13.02 20.12
CA THR A 36 1.52 -14.46 20.09
C THR A 36 3.03 -14.68 20.15
N PHE A 37 3.80 -13.94 19.36
CA PHE A 37 5.27 -13.99 19.36
C PHE A 37 5.87 -13.62 20.72
N GLU A 38 5.44 -12.50 21.31
CA GLU A 38 5.95 -12.07 22.61
C GLU A 38 5.57 -13.06 23.73
N SER A 39 4.37 -13.64 23.68
CA SER A 39 3.98 -14.70 24.62
C SER A 39 4.89 -15.94 24.51
N GLN A 40 5.27 -16.31 23.28
CA GLN A 40 6.16 -17.45 23.02
C GLN A 40 7.59 -17.15 23.49
N ARG A 41 8.07 -15.94 23.26
CA ARG A 41 9.38 -15.47 23.74
C ARG A 41 9.46 -15.48 25.27
N ALA A 42 8.39 -15.05 25.94
CA ALA A 42 8.29 -15.11 27.40
C ALA A 42 8.37 -16.55 27.93
N ARG A 43 7.74 -17.52 27.24
CA ARG A 43 7.85 -18.96 27.58
C ARG A 43 9.28 -19.47 27.48
N VAL A 44 9.99 -19.15 26.39
CA VAL A 44 11.40 -19.52 26.21
C VAL A 44 12.26 -18.92 27.32
N ASN A 45 12.10 -17.63 27.62
CA ASN A 45 12.85 -16.96 28.68
C ASN A 45 12.59 -17.58 30.05
N LYS A 46 11.34 -17.98 30.35
CA LYS A 46 11.02 -18.70 31.58
C LYS A 46 11.80 -20.01 31.68
N LEU A 47 11.81 -20.83 30.62
CA LEU A 47 12.55 -22.09 30.60
C LEU A 47 14.06 -21.89 30.74
N LEU A 48 14.61 -20.85 30.10
CA LEU A 48 16.02 -20.46 30.24
C LEU A 48 16.37 -20.06 31.68
N ASN A 49 15.49 -19.34 32.37
CA ASN A 49 15.66 -19.00 33.78
C ASN A 49 15.61 -20.25 34.67
N GLU A 50 14.66 -21.16 34.42
CA GLU A 50 14.58 -22.45 35.12
C GLU A 50 15.84 -23.30 34.90
N ARG A 51 16.40 -23.28 33.69
CA ARG A 51 17.67 -23.95 33.36
C ARG A 51 18.80 -23.35 34.16
N SER A 52 18.93 -22.02 34.17
CA SER A 52 19.97 -21.32 34.93
C SER A 52 19.93 -21.66 36.42
N ALA A 53 18.74 -21.68 37.03
CA ALA A 53 18.57 -22.09 38.43
C ALA A 53 19.03 -23.54 38.67
N LYS A 54 18.61 -24.49 37.82
CA LYS A 54 19.03 -25.91 37.93
C LYS A 54 20.54 -26.10 37.75
N PHE A 55 21.19 -25.30 36.91
CA PHE A 55 22.66 -25.32 36.80
C PHE A 55 23.34 -24.84 38.09
N GLY A 56 22.79 -23.83 38.78
CA GLY A 56 23.26 -23.41 40.10
C GLY A 56 23.13 -24.52 41.15
N ASP A 57 22.00 -25.25 41.14
CA ASP A 57 21.80 -26.41 42.01
C ASP A 57 22.78 -27.56 41.70
N TYR A 58 23.06 -27.78 40.41
CA TYR A 58 24.03 -28.77 39.97
C TYR A 58 25.43 -28.42 40.47
N ASP A 59 25.87 -27.18 40.29
CA ASP A 59 27.18 -26.71 40.77
C ASP A 59 27.31 -26.85 42.30
N SER A 60 26.26 -26.48 43.04
CA SER A 60 26.19 -26.69 44.49
C SER A 60 26.25 -28.18 44.88
N SER A 61 25.65 -29.07 44.06
CA SER A 61 25.74 -30.52 44.27
C SER A 61 27.14 -31.07 43.99
N LEU A 62 27.93 -30.40 43.13
CA LEU A 62 29.29 -30.81 42.83
C LEU A 62 30.26 -30.57 43.99
N THR A 63 30.00 -29.57 44.83
CA THR A 63 30.86 -29.25 45.98
C THR A 63 30.44 -29.96 47.26
N LYS A 64 29.17 -30.38 47.36
CA LYS A 64 28.63 -31.07 48.53
C LYS A 64 29.26 -32.47 48.72
N LYS A 65 29.75 -32.73 49.93
CA LYS A 65 30.33 -34.02 50.36
C LYS A 65 29.72 -34.43 51.70
N THR A 66 28.94 -35.50 51.72
CA THR A 66 28.30 -36.03 52.95
C THR A 66 28.91 -37.33 53.47
N GLY A 67 29.99 -37.82 52.84
CA GLY A 67 30.68 -39.05 53.25
C GLY A 67 31.36 -38.90 54.61
N VAL A 68 31.91 -40.00 55.14
CA VAL A 68 32.59 -40.02 56.46
C VAL A 68 33.62 -38.88 56.55
N PHE A 69 33.38 -37.95 57.48
CA PHE A 69 34.09 -36.67 57.73
C PHE A 69 34.02 -35.58 56.63
N GLY A 70 33.10 -35.66 55.68
CA GLY A 70 32.98 -34.67 54.59
C GLY A 70 34.15 -34.73 53.58
N LEU A 71 34.99 -35.76 53.67
CA LEU A 71 36.18 -35.93 52.83
C LEU A 71 35.82 -36.45 51.42
N PHE A 72 34.78 -37.28 51.33
CA PHE A 72 34.36 -37.96 50.11
C PHE A 72 32.88 -37.74 49.81
N LYS A 73 32.51 -37.87 48.53
CA LYS A 73 31.11 -37.89 48.11
C LYS A 73 30.50 -39.26 48.33
N THR A 74 29.27 -39.31 48.80
CA THR A 74 28.52 -40.57 48.88
C THR A 74 27.87 -40.91 47.53
N LYS A 75 27.45 -42.17 47.37
CA LYS A 75 26.61 -42.58 46.24
C LYS A 75 25.33 -41.73 46.14
N GLY A 76 24.73 -41.36 47.29
CA GLY A 76 23.54 -40.51 47.34
C GLY A 76 23.81 -39.10 46.81
N ASP A 77 24.96 -38.51 47.16
CA ASP A 77 25.37 -37.20 46.63
C ASP A 77 25.53 -37.23 45.10
N MET A 78 26.18 -38.29 44.58
CA MET A 78 26.37 -38.48 43.14
C MET A 78 25.04 -38.71 42.41
N GLN A 79 24.15 -39.51 42.98
CA GLN A 79 22.82 -39.75 42.40
C GLN A 79 22.01 -38.45 42.30
N LYS A 80 22.08 -37.59 43.33
CA LYS A 80 21.44 -36.28 43.31
C LYS A 80 21.99 -35.40 42.18
N SER A 81 23.32 -35.34 42.00
CA SER A 81 23.92 -34.60 40.88
C SER A 81 23.44 -35.12 39.52
N ILE A 82 23.36 -36.44 39.35
CA ILE A 82 22.88 -37.08 38.11
C ILE A 82 21.40 -36.74 37.86
N ASP A 83 20.57 -36.75 38.91
CA ASP A 83 19.15 -36.43 38.77
C ASP A 83 18.93 -34.96 38.40
N ILE A 84 19.73 -34.04 38.95
CA ILE A 84 19.74 -32.63 38.54
C ILE A 84 20.16 -32.50 37.06
N LEU A 85 21.22 -33.19 36.65
CA LEU A 85 21.69 -33.20 35.26
C LEU A 85 20.59 -33.72 34.30
N ARG A 86 19.88 -34.79 34.67
CA ARG A 86 18.74 -35.31 33.89
C ARG A 86 17.65 -34.25 33.74
N ASN A 87 17.32 -33.54 34.82
CA ASN A 87 16.32 -32.48 34.80
C ASN A 87 16.74 -31.25 33.97
N ILE A 88 18.04 -30.98 33.88
CA ILE A 88 18.60 -29.97 32.98
C ILE A 88 18.40 -30.41 31.53
N VAL A 89 18.75 -31.64 31.17
CA VAL A 89 18.59 -32.16 29.80
C VAL A 89 17.14 -32.16 29.35
N ILE A 90 16.20 -32.53 30.23
CA ILE A 90 14.76 -32.46 29.94
C ILE A 90 14.33 -31.01 29.69
N ASN A 91 14.84 -30.06 30.48
CA ASN A 91 14.56 -28.63 30.26
C ASN A 91 15.15 -28.14 28.93
N ASP A 92 16.37 -28.53 28.59
CA ASP A 92 17.03 -28.18 27.33
C ASP A 92 16.21 -28.66 26.13
N ASN A 93 15.60 -29.84 26.22
CA ASN A 93 14.67 -30.32 25.19
C ASN A 93 13.41 -29.44 25.09
N HIS A 94 12.82 -29.02 26.22
CA HIS A 94 11.69 -28.08 26.18
C HIS A 94 12.08 -26.71 25.60
N ILE A 95 13.24 -26.18 25.97
CA ILE A 95 13.79 -24.94 25.42
C ILE A 95 13.94 -25.07 23.91
N PHE A 96 14.46 -26.19 23.42
CA PHE A 96 14.63 -26.45 22.00
C PHE A 96 13.28 -26.42 21.26
N ILE A 97 12.28 -27.13 21.78
CA ILE A 97 10.93 -27.17 21.19
C ILE A 97 10.30 -25.77 21.15
N GLU A 98 10.34 -25.04 22.26
CA GLU A 98 9.72 -23.72 22.34
C GLU A 98 10.47 -22.66 21.53
N THR A 99 11.80 -22.79 21.41
CA THR A 99 12.61 -21.91 20.55
C THR A 99 12.35 -22.19 19.08
N ARG A 100 12.16 -23.46 18.67
CA ARG A 100 11.77 -23.80 17.31
C ARG A 100 10.42 -23.19 16.94
N LYS A 101 9.41 -23.32 17.81
CA LYS A 101 8.11 -22.67 17.60
C LYS A 101 8.24 -21.15 17.45
N LEU A 102 9.12 -20.52 18.23
CA LEU A 102 9.38 -19.08 18.14
C LEU A 102 10.00 -18.69 16.78
N LEU A 103 10.92 -19.50 16.26
CA LEU A 103 11.51 -19.31 14.94
C LEU A 103 10.47 -19.49 13.84
N ASP A 104 9.66 -20.56 13.90
CA ASP A 104 8.60 -20.82 12.92
C ASP A 104 7.60 -19.64 12.84
N LEU A 105 7.23 -19.06 13.99
CA LEU A 105 6.37 -17.86 14.04
C LEU A 105 7.04 -16.65 13.37
N LYS A 106 8.34 -16.44 13.61
CA LYS A 106 9.11 -15.34 13.01
C LYS A 106 9.24 -15.50 11.50
N ASP A 107 9.52 -16.71 11.03
CA ASP A 107 9.67 -17.01 9.62
C ASP A 107 8.34 -16.81 8.88
N ALA A 108 7.23 -17.30 9.45
CA ALA A 108 5.89 -17.05 8.93
C ALA A 108 5.56 -15.55 8.86
N GLN A 109 5.93 -14.77 9.88
CA GLN A 109 5.75 -13.33 9.87
C GLN A 109 6.57 -12.65 8.76
N SER A 110 7.84 -13.05 8.60
CA SER A 110 8.72 -12.53 7.55
C SER A 110 8.19 -12.83 6.15
N GLU A 111 7.74 -14.06 5.91
CA GLU A 111 7.14 -14.47 4.62
C GLU A 111 5.90 -13.63 4.29
N ARG A 112 5.03 -13.39 5.29
CA ARG A 112 3.86 -12.54 5.10
C ARG A 112 4.24 -11.10 4.75
N TYR A 113 5.24 -10.52 5.41
CA TYR A 113 5.70 -9.17 5.06
C TYR A 113 6.29 -9.09 3.64
N GLN A 114 7.04 -10.11 3.21
CA GLN A 114 7.55 -10.18 1.84
C GLN A 114 6.41 -10.25 0.82
N LYS A 115 5.39 -11.09 1.07
CA LYS A 115 4.19 -11.18 0.22
C LYS A 115 3.45 -9.85 0.16
N LEU A 116 3.22 -9.21 1.31
CA LEU A 116 2.53 -7.93 1.38
C LEU A 116 3.30 -6.82 0.64
N ALA A 117 4.62 -6.77 0.76
CA ALA A 117 5.46 -5.84 0.01
C ALA A 117 5.35 -6.07 -1.51
N ALA A 118 5.42 -7.32 -1.95
CA ALA A 118 5.27 -7.68 -3.36
C ALA A 118 3.87 -7.31 -3.91
N GLU A 119 2.81 -7.53 -3.12
CA GLU A 119 1.45 -7.12 -3.46
C GLU A 119 1.33 -5.59 -3.59
N TYR A 120 1.94 -4.83 -2.68
CA TYR A 120 1.98 -3.37 -2.77
C TYR A 120 2.76 -2.88 -4.01
N ASP A 121 3.92 -3.45 -4.30
CA ASP A 121 4.70 -3.10 -5.49
C ASP A 121 3.92 -3.37 -6.78
N GLN A 122 3.19 -4.49 -6.83
CA GLN A 122 2.29 -4.80 -7.96
C GLN A 122 1.16 -3.78 -8.07
N GLN A 123 0.52 -3.41 -6.96
CA GLN A 123 -0.55 -2.40 -6.95
C GLN A 123 -0.03 -1.02 -7.38
N VAL A 124 1.11 -0.58 -6.85
CA VAL A 124 1.75 0.69 -7.22
C VAL A 124 2.09 0.70 -8.71
N SER A 125 2.65 -0.39 -9.23
CA SER A 125 2.96 -0.52 -10.65
C SER A 125 1.70 -0.45 -11.52
N ALA A 126 0.59 -1.07 -11.10
CA ALA A 126 -0.69 -0.99 -11.79
C ALA A 126 -1.29 0.42 -11.76
N TYR A 127 -1.17 1.14 -10.63
CA TYR A 127 -1.58 2.53 -10.52
C TYR A 127 -0.74 3.44 -11.41
N MET A 128 0.58 3.28 -11.44
CA MET A 128 1.45 4.04 -12.35
C MET A 128 1.08 3.81 -13.82
N LYS A 129 0.80 2.56 -14.20
CA LYS A 129 0.31 2.26 -15.56
C LYS A 129 -0.99 2.98 -15.88
N THR A 130 -1.92 3.02 -14.92
CA THR A 130 -3.20 3.73 -15.08
C THR A 130 -3.00 5.23 -15.20
N ILE A 131 -2.15 5.82 -14.35
CA ILE A 131 -1.79 7.24 -14.40
C ILE A 131 -1.18 7.60 -15.75
N ASN A 132 -0.23 6.80 -16.25
CA ASN A 132 0.39 7.05 -17.55
C ASN A 132 -0.63 6.97 -18.70
N LYS A 133 -1.59 6.04 -18.65
CA LYS A 133 -2.68 5.99 -19.63
C LYS A 133 -3.55 7.24 -19.57
N LEU A 134 -3.92 7.69 -18.38
CA LEU A 134 -4.71 8.91 -18.19
C LEU A 134 -3.97 10.16 -18.68
N GLN A 135 -2.65 10.23 -18.48
CA GLN A 135 -1.81 11.30 -19.01
C GLN A 135 -1.80 11.29 -20.54
N GLN A 136 -1.59 10.12 -21.16
CA GLN A 136 -1.62 9.97 -22.62
C GLN A 136 -2.99 10.35 -23.22
N GLU A 137 -4.10 9.96 -22.56
CA GLU A 137 -5.43 10.36 -22.99
C GLU A 137 -5.65 11.87 -22.82
N ASN A 138 -5.16 12.48 -21.74
CA ASN A 138 -5.25 13.92 -21.53
C ASN A 138 -4.47 14.70 -22.61
N ASP A 139 -3.25 14.26 -22.92
CA ASP A 139 -2.41 14.88 -23.94
C ASP A 139 -3.04 14.73 -25.33
N LYS A 140 -3.64 13.57 -25.62
CA LYS A 140 -4.40 13.36 -26.86
C LYS A 140 -5.59 14.31 -26.94
N LEU A 141 -6.41 14.41 -25.89
CA LEU A 141 -7.57 15.31 -25.87
C LEU A 141 -7.15 16.77 -26.04
N ARG A 142 -6.05 17.20 -25.41
CA ARG A 142 -5.48 18.55 -25.60
C ARG A 142 -5.03 18.77 -27.03
N GLY A 143 -4.39 17.77 -27.64
CA GLY A 143 -4.01 17.80 -29.06
C GLY A 143 -5.22 17.91 -29.98
N ASP A 144 -6.26 17.11 -29.74
CA ASP A 144 -7.51 17.14 -30.53
C ASP A 144 -8.20 18.51 -30.42
N ILE A 145 -8.26 19.10 -29.22
CA ILE A 145 -8.80 20.45 -29.00
C ILE A 145 -7.99 21.49 -29.78
N SER A 146 -6.66 21.46 -29.69
CA SER A 146 -5.79 22.38 -30.43
C SER A 146 -5.97 22.24 -31.95
N ASN A 147 -6.09 21.00 -32.45
CA ASN A 147 -6.33 20.74 -33.87
C ASN A 147 -7.69 21.27 -34.34
N LEU A 148 -8.74 21.10 -33.52
CA LEU A 148 -10.08 21.66 -33.77
C LEU A 148 -10.04 23.20 -33.81
N GLU A 149 -9.40 23.83 -32.83
CA GLU A 149 -9.27 25.30 -32.75
C GLU A 149 -8.53 25.87 -33.98
N ASN A 150 -7.41 25.26 -34.37
CA ASN A 150 -6.66 25.65 -35.57
C ASN A 150 -7.43 25.42 -36.88
N SER A 151 -8.28 24.39 -36.93
CA SER A 151 -9.12 24.08 -38.10
C SER A 151 -10.26 25.08 -38.25
N ASP A 152 -10.88 25.52 -37.14
CA ASP A 152 -11.94 26.53 -37.14
C ASP A 152 -11.40 27.91 -37.54
N GLN A 153 -10.25 28.31 -37.00
CA GLN A 153 -9.59 29.58 -37.38
C GLN A 153 -9.26 29.66 -38.88
N GLY A 154 -8.87 28.52 -39.48
CA GLY A 154 -8.63 28.41 -40.92
C GLY A 154 -9.90 28.49 -41.76
N ASN A 155 -11.06 28.12 -41.21
CA ASN A 155 -12.35 28.15 -41.90
C ASN A 155 -12.98 29.55 -41.84
N ASP A 156 -12.85 30.26 -40.72
CA ASP A 156 -13.33 31.64 -40.57
C ASP A 156 -12.65 32.59 -41.56
N ASN A 157 -11.33 32.43 -41.77
CA ASN A 157 -10.61 33.23 -42.77
C ASN A 157 -11.05 32.90 -44.21
N LYS A 158 -11.40 31.64 -44.52
CA LYS A 158 -11.92 31.25 -45.84
C LYS A 158 -13.32 31.79 -46.08
N LEU A 159 -14.18 31.77 -45.07
CA LEU A 159 -15.53 32.37 -45.13
C LEU A 159 -15.46 33.88 -45.36
N PHE A 160 -14.56 34.58 -44.67
CA PHE A 160 -14.35 36.01 -44.87
C PHE A 160 -13.89 36.33 -46.30
N ILE A 161 -12.91 35.59 -46.84
CA ILE A 161 -12.42 35.76 -48.23
C ILE A 161 -13.54 35.48 -49.25
N ALA A 162 -14.36 34.45 -49.04
CA ALA A 162 -15.48 34.14 -49.92
C ALA A 162 -16.53 35.26 -49.96
N ILE A 163 -16.85 35.87 -48.81
CA ILE A 163 -17.77 37.01 -48.73
C ILE A 163 -17.23 38.22 -49.50
N VAL A 164 -15.93 38.52 -49.38
CA VAL A 164 -15.29 39.64 -50.10
C VAL A 164 -15.34 39.43 -51.61
N ILE A 165 -15.11 38.20 -52.10
CA ILE A 165 -15.18 37.88 -53.53
C ILE A 165 -16.61 38.04 -54.07
N ILE A 166 -17.61 37.56 -53.32
CA ILE A 166 -19.03 37.69 -53.70
C ILE A 166 -19.43 39.16 -53.80
N LEU A 167 -19.06 39.98 -52.81
CA LEU A 167 -19.31 41.42 -52.83
C LEU A 167 -18.63 42.11 -54.03
N GLY A 168 -17.38 41.74 -54.32
CA GLY A 168 -16.66 42.25 -55.49
C GLY A 168 -17.34 41.90 -56.82
N LEU A 169 -17.85 40.67 -56.96
CA LEU A 169 -18.61 40.25 -58.14
C LEU A 169 -19.93 41.02 -58.29
N VAL A 170 -20.67 41.21 -57.20
CA VAL A 170 -21.92 41.98 -57.21
C VAL A 170 -21.67 43.43 -57.65
N ILE A 171 -20.64 44.07 -57.11
CA ILE A 171 -20.26 45.44 -57.48
C ILE A 171 -19.85 45.51 -58.96
N SER A 172 -19.09 44.52 -59.46
CA SER A 172 -18.69 44.45 -60.86
C SER A 172 -19.88 44.30 -61.81
N VAL A 173 -20.85 43.45 -61.47
CA VAL A 173 -22.10 43.28 -62.24
C VAL A 173 -22.92 44.57 -62.25
N ILE A 174 -23.07 45.24 -61.11
CA ILE A 174 -23.77 46.54 -61.02
C ILE A 174 -23.06 47.59 -61.87
N TYR A 175 -21.73 47.65 -61.83
CA TYR A 175 -20.94 48.59 -62.62
C TYR A 175 -21.10 48.35 -64.13
N LEU A 176 -21.07 47.09 -64.57
CA LEU A 176 -21.31 46.73 -65.97
C LEU A 176 -22.74 47.06 -66.42
N TYR A 177 -23.73 46.82 -65.56
CA TYR A 177 -25.13 47.15 -65.84
C TYR A 177 -25.34 48.67 -65.97
N LEU A 178 -24.69 49.48 -65.12
CA LEU A 178 -24.73 50.94 -65.21
C LEU A 178 -24.03 51.46 -66.48
N LYS A 179 -22.94 50.82 -66.91
CA LYS A 179 -22.20 51.19 -68.13
C LYS A 179 -22.94 50.81 -69.42
N GLN A 180 -23.80 49.80 -69.39
CA GLN A 180 -24.57 49.33 -70.56
C GLN A 180 -25.88 50.08 -70.83
N LYS A 181 -26.20 51.17 -70.09
CA LYS A 181 -27.34 52.02 -70.49
C LYS A 181 -27.11 52.56 -71.91
N PRO A 182 -27.96 52.22 -72.90
CA PRO A 182 -27.78 52.70 -74.26
C PRO A 182 -27.94 54.23 -74.29
N LYS A 183 -27.06 54.91 -75.03
CA LYS A 183 -27.25 56.32 -75.43
C LYS A 183 -28.67 56.45 -75.96
N LYS A 184 -29.50 57.24 -75.28
CA LYS A 184 -30.81 57.64 -75.81
C LYS A 184 -30.56 58.36 -77.14
N LEU A 185 -31.10 57.80 -78.23
CA LEU A 185 -31.22 58.48 -79.51
C LEU A 185 -32.18 59.65 -79.32
N THR A 186 -31.65 60.87 -79.28
CA THR A 186 -32.43 62.07 -79.52
C THR A 186 -32.63 62.20 -81.02
N VAL A 187 -33.90 62.21 -81.42
CA VAL A 187 -34.42 62.65 -82.72
C VAL A 187 -34.02 64.11 -82.94
#